data_AF-A0A7S0ZV02-F1
#
_entry.id   AF-A0A7S0ZV02-F1
#
_cell.length_a   1.000
_cell.length_b   1.000
_cell.length_c   1.000
_cell.angle_alpha   90.00
_cell.angle_beta   90.00
_cell.angle_gamma   90.00
#
_symmetry.space_group_name_H-M   'P 1'
#
loop_
_entity.id
_entity.type
_entity.pdbx_description
1 polymer ?
#
loop_
_entity_poly.entity_id
_entity_poly.type
_entity_poly.pdbx_seq_one_letter_code
_entity_poly.pdbx_strand_id
1 'polypeptide(L)'
;MVQERRLRAKAEFELSVQSAPRQRKSEPTESVNESLPTTTETGRLFQNPTGVSGDVLSHIRELGQREHWLISDDDMCVTPRCLGKGGFAVVFEGSMLGSPVAVKTAHAKGTELQTPDYNELRIIRLLRHPNIVLWHGACVDTSTRSFALVFELIEGDTLSQLILAGRCEHPLDEPAGDRLIVDVCRAVRYL
;
A
#
# COMPACT_ATOMS: atom_id res chain seq x y z
N MET A 1 -31.51 -13.50 11.12
CA MET A 1 -30.06 -13.20 11.04
C MET A 1 -29.70 -12.10 10.03
N VAL A 2 -30.12 -12.13 8.76
CA VAL A 2 -29.70 -11.10 7.75
C VAL A 2 -30.33 -9.72 7.99
N GLN A 3 -31.60 -9.67 8.40
CA GLN A 3 -32.33 -8.42 8.72
C GLN A 3 -31.68 -7.63 9.86
N GLU A 4 -31.25 -8.32 10.91
CA GLU A 4 -30.66 -7.73 12.11
C GLU A 4 -29.29 -7.11 11.81
N ARG A 5 -28.48 -7.76 10.95
CA ARG A 5 -27.19 -7.22 10.48
C ARG A 5 -27.37 -5.95 9.64
N ARG A 6 -28.42 -5.89 8.81
CA ARG A 6 -28.77 -4.69 8.02
C ARG A 6 -29.19 -3.52 8.90
N LEU A 7 -30.00 -3.79 9.93
CA LEU A 7 -30.44 -2.76 10.88
C LEU A 7 -29.27 -2.19 11.68
N ARG A 8 -28.35 -3.06 12.12
CA ARG A 8 -27.15 -2.64 12.87
C ARG A 8 -26.23 -1.77 12.02
N ALA A 9 -25.92 -2.18 10.78
CA ALA A 9 -25.07 -1.40 9.88
C ALA A 9 -25.68 -0.03 9.56
N LYS A 10 -27.01 0.06 9.42
CA LYS A 10 -27.71 1.32 9.17
C LYS A 10 -27.63 2.27 10.37
N ALA A 11 -27.81 1.75 11.58
CA ALA A 11 -27.72 2.52 12.81
C ALA A 11 -26.29 3.05 13.06
N GLU A 12 -25.27 2.22 12.82
CA GLU A 12 -23.86 2.63 12.96
C GLU A 12 -23.49 3.73 11.96
N PHE A 13 -23.97 3.66 10.71
CA PHE A 13 -23.78 4.70 9.71
C PHE A 13 -24.45 6.02 10.12
N GLU A 14 -25.72 5.99 10.56
CA GLU A 14 -26.46 7.18 11.00
C GLU A 14 -25.79 7.87 12.20
N LEU A 15 -25.26 7.10 13.16
CA LEU A 15 -24.51 7.63 14.29
C LEU A 15 -23.20 8.31 13.88
N SER A 16 -22.50 7.76 12.88
CA SER A 16 -21.25 8.34 12.37
C SER A 16 -21.46 9.66 11.61
N VAL A 17 -22.64 9.83 11.00
CA VAL A 17 -23.02 11.03 10.25
C VAL A 17 -23.53 12.14 11.17
N GLN A 18 -24.11 11.81 12.33
CA GLN A 18 -24.61 12.79 13.29
C GLN A 18 -23.53 13.43 14.18
N SER A 19 -22.32 12.90 14.25
CA SER A 19 -21.21 13.53 14.99
C SER A 19 -20.51 14.62 14.16
N ALA A 20 -21.05 15.84 14.19
CA ALA A 20 -20.37 17.06 13.72
C ALA A 20 -19.30 17.54 14.75
N PRO A 21 -18.39 18.48 14.40
CA PRO A 21 -16.98 18.44 14.80
C PRO A 21 -16.71 18.74 16.28
N ARG A 22 -15.88 17.90 16.90
CA ARG A 22 -15.34 18.07 18.26
C ARG A 22 -14.44 19.32 18.33
N GLN A 23 -14.87 20.34 19.08
CA GLN A 23 -14.00 21.44 19.51
C GLN A 23 -12.84 20.87 20.36
N ARG A 24 -11.59 21.19 20.01
CA ARG A 24 -10.39 20.86 20.81
C ARG A 24 -10.41 21.70 22.09
N LYS A 25 -10.60 21.05 23.25
CA LYS A 25 -10.06 21.52 24.52
C LYS A 25 -8.65 20.96 24.69
N SER A 26 -7.72 21.83 25.08
CA SER A 26 -6.32 21.53 25.40
C SER A 26 -6.17 20.95 26.82
N GLU A 27 -5.08 20.20 27.00
CA GLU A 27 -4.47 19.63 28.24
C GLU A 27 -4.73 18.14 28.53
N PRO A 28 -3.80 17.42 29.19
CA PRO A 28 -2.33 17.45 29.13
C PRO A 28 -1.76 16.08 28.68
N THR A 29 -0.46 16.07 28.36
CA THR A 29 0.34 14.91 27.92
C THR A 29 0.33 13.72 28.88
N GLU A 30 -0.33 12.63 28.49
CA GLU A 30 -0.09 11.29 29.03
C GLU A 30 0.41 10.36 27.91
N SER A 31 1.48 9.64 28.23
CA SER A 31 2.23 8.74 27.36
C SER A 31 1.39 7.56 26.87
N VAL A 32 1.07 7.55 25.58
CA VAL A 32 0.41 6.41 24.93
C VAL A 32 1.47 5.37 24.56
N ASN A 33 1.78 4.51 25.50
CA ASN A 33 2.31 3.17 25.25
C ASN A 33 1.17 2.19 25.59
N GLU A 34 0.38 1.76 24.60
CA GLU A 34 -0.21 0.41 24.60
C GLU A 34 -1.01 0.13 23.31
N SER A 35 -0.83 -1.10 22.81
CA SER A 35 -1.51 -1.74 21.66
C SER A 35 -0.78 -1.72 20.32
N LEU A 36 0.46 -2.21 20.31
CA LEU A 36 1.03 -2.88 19.13
C LEU A 36 1.41 -4.31 19.52
N PRO A 37 0.98 -5.36 18.80
CA PRO A 37 1.50 -6.70 18.98
C PRO A 37 2.98 -6.67 18.58
N THR A 38 3.84 -6.56 19.60
CA THR A 38 5.29 -6.51 19.45
C THR A 38 5.78 -7.94 19.38
N THR A 39 5.66 -8.56 18.22
CA THR A 39 6.28 -9.86 17.95
C THR A 39 7.02 -9.75 16.63
N THR A 40 8.33 -9.95 16.68
CA THR A 40 9.33 -10.02 15.58
C THR A 40 10.33 -8.85 15.60
N GLU A 41 11.62 -9.18 15.48
CA GLU A 41 12.75 -8.23 15.39
C GLU A 41 12.52 -7.14 14.33
N THR A 42 11.76 -7.43 13.28
CA THR A 42 11.40 -6.46 12.26
C THR A 42 10.53 -5.32 12.77
N GLY A 43 9.68 -5.55 13.79
CA GLY A 43 8.85 -4.50 14.38
C GLY A 43 9.68 -3.39 15.03
N ARG A 44 10.81 -3.73 15.66
CA ARG A 44 11.70 -2.75 16.31
C ARG A 44 12.44 -1.87 15.30
N LEU A 45 12.80 -2.43 14.15
CA LEU A 45 13.51 -1.72 13.07
C LEU A 45 12.74 -0.51 12.53
N PHE A 46 11.42 -0.50 12.71
CA PHE A 46 10.53 0.54 12.19
C PHE A 46 9.76 1.31 13.29
N GLN A 47 10.14 1.19 14.56
CA GLN A 47 9.43 1.82 15.69
C GLN A 47 9.92 3.22 16.05
N ASN A 48 11.08 3.68 15.54
CA ASN A 48 11.59 5.03 15.82
C ASN A 48 12.34 5.64 14.62
N PRO A 49 11.65 6.35 13.71
CA PRO A 49 12.31 7.14 12.66
C PRO A 49 12.99 8.40 13.21
N THR A 50 12.69 8.81 14.44
CA THR A 50 13.11 10.10 15.01
C THR A 50 14.39 10.04 15.85
N GLY A 51 15.05 8.87 15.95
CA GLY A 51 16.17 8.66 16.88
C GLY A 51 17.43 8.00 16.32
N VAL A 52 17.48 7.63 15.04
CA VAL A 52 18.66 6.98 14.45
C VAL A 52 19.18 7.84 13.31
N SER A 53 20.20 8.65 13.58
CA SER A 53 20.99 9.42 12.58
C SER A 53 21.80 8.53 11.62
N GLY A 54 21.44 7.25 11.48
CA GLY A 54 22.02 6.31 10.52
C GLY A 54 21.02 6.09 9.39
N ASP A 55 21.48 6.35 8.16
CA ASP A 55 20.69 6.29 6.93
C ASP A 55 19.70 5.11 6.89
N VAL A 56 18.40 5.42 6.95
CA VAL A 56 17.34 4.40 6.99
C VAL A 56 17.34 3.57 5.69
N LEU A 57 17.80 4.15 4.57
CA LEU A 57 17.95 3.42 3.31
C LEU A 57 19.02 2.33 3.40
N SER A 58 20.09 2.55 4.16
CA SER A 58 21.12 1.54 4.39
C SER A 58 20.54 0.33 5.15
N HIS A 59 19.69 0.58 6.16
CA HIS A 59 19.00 -0.49 6.90
C HIS A 59 18.00 -1.25 6.01
N ILE A 60 17.26 -0.54 5.15
CA ILE A 60 16.36 -1.16 4.18
C ILE A 60 17.15 -2.04 3.21
N ARG A 61 18.27 -1.54 2.69
CA ARG A 61 19.13 -2.29 1.78
C ARG A 61 19.64 -3.57 2.43
N GLU A 62 20.12 -3.48 3.67
CA GLU A 62 20.56 -4.65 4.44
C GLU A 62 19.41 -5.65 4.67
N LEU A 63 18.23 -5.15 5.07
CA LEU A 63 17.04 -5.99 5.23
C LEU A 63 16.68 -6.70 3.93
N GLY A 64 16.70 -5.99 2.80
CA GLY A 64 16.37 -6.54 1.49
C GLY A 64 17.36 -7.53 0.95
N GLN A 65 18.64 -7.38 1.29
CA GLN A 65 19.65 -8.39 1.03
C GLN A 65 19.39 -9.66 1.84
N ARG A 66 19.11 -9.50 3.15
CA ARG A 66 18.84 -10.64 4.05
C ARG A 66 17.58 -11.40 3.69
N GLU A 67 16.54 -10.69 3.25
CA GLU A 67 15.23 -11.27 2.93
C GLU A 67 15.04 -11.53 1.42
N HIS A 68 16.09 -11.35 0.62
CA HIS A 68 16.13 -11.66 -0.82
C HIS A 68 15.03 -10.99 -1.66
N TRP A 69 14.70 -9.74 -1.35
CA TRP A 69 13.76 -8.93 -2.14
C TRP A 69 14.37 -7.69 -2.77
N LEU A 70 15.65 -7.42 -2.51
CA LEU A 70 16.37 -6.33 -3.15
C LEU A 70 16.57 -6.66 -4.64
N ILE A 71 16.07 -5.80 -5.52
CA ILE A 71 16.20 -5.92 -6.97
C ILE A 71 17.43 -5.13 -7.42
N SER A 72 18.25 -5.72 -8.29
CA SER A 72 19.38 -5.03 -8.91
C SER A 72 18.90 -4.05 -9.97
N ASP A 73 19.59 -2.92 -10.12
CA ASP A 73 19.29 -1.97 -11.18
C ASP A 73 19.51 -2.59 -12.57
N ASP A 74 20.43 -3.55 -12.69
CA ASP A 74 20.70 -4.28 -13.94
C ASP A 74 19.52 -5.16 -14.40
N ASP A 75 18.66 -5.57 -13.46
CA ASP A 75 17.52 -6.45 -13.73
C ASP A 75 16.27 -5.67 -14.12
N MET A 76 16.31 -4.33 -14.05
CA MET A 76 15.15 -3.46 -14.18
C MET A 76 15.32 -2.41 -15.29
N CYS A 77 14.26 -2.18 -16.05
CA CYS A 77 14.14 -1.07 -16.99
C CYS A 77 12.85 -0.31 -16.73
N VAL A 78 12.91 0.99 -16.42
CA VAL A 78 11.72 1.83 -16.19
C VAL A 78 11.47 2.70 -17.41
N THR A 79 10.24 2.69 -17.91
CA THR A 79 9.82 3.51 -19.06
C THR A 79 9.28 4.87 -18.59
N PRO A 80 9.24 5.90 -19.45
CA PRO A 80 8.63 7.18 -19.09
C PRO A 80 7.09 7.13 -19.02
N ARG A 81 6.44 5.99 -19.31
CA ARG A 81 4.99 5.86 -19.30
C ARG A 81 4.47 5.85 -17.87
N CYS A 82 3.74 6.90 -17.50
CA CYS A 82 3.04 6.98 -16.23
C CYS A 82 1.74 6.18 -16.28
N LEU A 83 1.57 5.23 -15.36
CA LEU A 83 0.37 4.43 -15.17
C LEU A 83 -0.61 5.11 -14.19
N GLY A 84 -0.09 5.85 -13.23
CA GLY A 84 -0.91 6.54 -12.24
C GLY A 84 -0.11 7.53 -11.41
N LYS A 85 -0.78 8.58 -10.96
CA LYS A 85 -0.20 9.64 -10.14
C LYS A 85 -1.11 9.93 -8.96
N GLY A 86 -0.64 9.63 -7.75
CA GLY A 86 -1.31 9.95 -6.50
C GLY A 86 -0.74 11.23 -5.87
N GLY A 87 -1.13 11.55 -4.64
CA GLY A 87 -0.55 12.69 -3.91
C GLY A 87 0.89 12.49 -3.43
N PHE A 88 1.30 11.23 -3.25
CA PHE A 88 2.57 10.87 -2.60
C PHE A 88 3.51 10.02 -3.48
N ALA A 89 2.99 9.47 -4.58
CA ALA A 89 3.75 8.59 -5.45
C ALA A 89 3.31 8.71 -6.91
N VAL A 90 4.21 8.33 -7.81
CA VAL A 90 3.96 8.11 -9.23
C VAL A 90 4.25 6.64 -9.53
N VAL A 91 3.42 6.02 -10.35
CA VAL A 91 3.58 4.65 -10.81
C VAL A 91 3.95 4.69 -12.29
N PHE A 92 5.07 4.09 -12.64
CA PHE A 92 5.57 3.97 -14.01
C PHE A 92 5.47 2.52 -14.49
N GLU A 93 5.32 2.34 -15.80
CA GLU A 93 5.51 1.04 -16.43
C GLU A 93 7.01 0.71 -16.52
N GLY A 94 7.38 -0.53 -16.26
CA GLY A 94 8.74 -1.03 -16.43
C GLY A 94 8.78 -2.49 -16.85
N SER A 95 9.99 -3.02 -16.93
CA SER A 95 10.27 -4.43 -17.15
C SER A 95 11.31 -4.93 -16.15
N MET A 96 11.09 -6.11 -15.58
CA MET A 96 12.03 -6.83 -14.73
C MET A 96 12.35 -8.17 -15.39
N LEU A 97 13.60 -8.37 -15.80
CA LEU A 97 14.03 -9.58 -16.53
C LEU A 97 13.11 -9.96 -17.71
N GLY A 98 12.59 -8.96 -18.43
CA GLY A 98 11.65 -9.14 -19.55
C GLY A 98 10.18 -9.27 -19.18
N SER A 99 9.84 -9.37 -17.88
CA SER A 99 8.44 -9.40 -17.41
C SER A 99 7.93 -7.97 -17.17
N PRO A 100 6.70 -7.61 -17.58
CA PRO A 100 6.14 -6.28 -17.33
C PRO A 100 5.87 -6.06 -15.84
N VAL A 101 6.21 -4.87 -15.34
CA VAL A 101 6.06 -4.50 -13.93
C VAL A 101 5.50 -3.08 -13.77
N ALA A 102 4.88 -2.82 -12.62
CA ALA A 102 4.52 -1.49 -12.16
C ALA A 102 5.54 -1.02 -11.12
N VAL A 103 6.16 0.13 -11.37
CA VAL A 103 7.22 0.71 -10.52
C VAL A 103 6.68 1.93 -9.81
N LYS A 104 6.45 1.82 -8.50
CA LYS A 104 5.96 2.90 -7.66
C LYS A 104 7.13 3.64 -7.03
N THR A 105 7.23 4.93 -7.34
CA THR A 105 8.26 5.84 -6.84
C THR A 105 7.63 6.97 -6.04
N ALA A 106 8.30 7.46 -5.00
CA ALA A 106 7.88 8.68 -4.31
C ALA A 106 7.80 9.88 -5.27
N HIS A 107 7.00 10.89 -4.92
CA HIS A 107 6.58 11.96 -5.83
C HIS A 107 7.69 12.94 -6.28
N ALA A 108 8.95 12.72 -5.89
CA ALA A 108 10.10 13.42 -6.42
C ALA A 108 11.33 12.49 -6.59
N LYS A 109 11.96 12.55 -7.77
CA LYS A 109 13.29 11.95 -8.00
C LYS A 109 14.26 12.58 -7.00
N GLY A 110 14.93 11.75 -6.20
CA GLY A 110 15.95 12.19 -5.25
C GLY A 110 15.43 12.83 -3.96
N THR A 111 14.12 12.73 -3.65
CA THR A 111 13.66 13.02 -2.28
C THR A 111 13.77 11.78 -1.41
N GLU A 112 14.28 12.00 -0.21
CA GLU A 112 14.40 11.02 0.87
C GLU A 112 13.09 10.25 1.08
N LEU A 113 13.23 8.97 1.36
CA LEU A 113 12.13 8.05 1.62
C LEU A 113 11.25 8.60 2.75
N GLN A 114 9.95 8.72 2.51
CA GLN A 114 9.03 9.31 3.48
C GLN A 114 8.40 8.24 4.36
N THR A 115 7.98 8.60 5.57
CA THR A 115 7.23 7.75 6.52
C THR A 115 6.17 6.84 5.87
N PRO A 116 5.28 7.31 4.96
CA PRO A 116 4.30 6.45 4.28
C PRO A 116 4.94 5.33 3.45
N ASP A 117 6.07 5.58 2.79
CA ASP A 117 6.73 4.61 1.92
C ASP A 117 7.35 3.46 2.74
N TYR A 118 7.94 3.77 3.91
CA TYR A 118 8.43 2.75 4.85
C TYR A 118 7.31 1.85 5.35
N ASN A 119 6.17 2.45 5.69
CA ASN A 119 5.04 1.70 6.19
C ASN A 119 4.49 0.76 5.11
N GLU A 120 4.45 1.23 3.87
CA GLU A 120 4.06 0.42 2.73
C GLU A 120 5.00 -0.77 2.54
N LEU A 121 6.33 -0.55 2.48
CA LEU A 121 7.30 -1.64 2.39
C LEU A 121 7.13 -2.65 3.53
N ARG A 122 7.01 -2.14 4.77
CA ARG A 122 6.93 -2.96 5.98
C ARG A 122 5.76 -3.94 5.94
N ILE A 123 4.62 -3.50 5.41
CA ILE A 123 3.41 -4.31 5.28
C ILE A 123 3.49 -5.19 4.03
N ILE A 124 3.73 -4.60 2.85
CA ILE A 124 3.56 -5.27 1.56
C ILE A 124 4.52 -6.45 1.36
N ARG A 125 5.73 -6.39 1.92
CA ARG A 125 6.71 -7.47 1.81
C ARG A 125 6.25 -8.77 2.46
N LEU A 126 5.29 -8.69 3.39
CA LEU A 126 4.73 -9.84 4.12
C LEU A 126 3.44 -10.38 3.47
N LEU A 127 2.90 -9.71 2.45
CA LEU A 127 1.63 -10.08 1.85
C LEU A 127 1.84 -11.00 0.65
N ARG A 128 1.12 -12.13 0.64
CA ARG A 128 1.03 -13.06 -0.49
C ARG A 128 -0.38 -13.63 -0.56
N HIS A 129 -1.20 -13.10 -1.47
CA HIS A 129 -2.58 -13.52 -1.64
C HIS A 129 -3.04 -13.29 -3.09
N PRO A 130 -3.82 -14.19 -3.72
CA PRO A 130 -4.22 -14.06 -5.13
C PRO A 130 -5.09 -12.84 -5.46
N ASN A 131 -5.72 -12.24 -4.45
CA ASN A 131 -6.53 -11.02 -4.61
C ASN A 131 -5.83 -9.75 -4.06
N ILE A 132 -4.51 -9.80 -3.86
CA ILE A 132 -3.66 -8.66 -3.51
C ILE A 132 -2.56 -8.62 -4.56
N VAL A 133 -2.30 -7.44 -5.13
CA VAL A 133 -1.27 -7.25 -6.16
C VAL A 133 0.07 -7.79 -5.66
N LEU A 134 0.67 -8.66 -6.45
CA LEU A 134 1.94 -9.29 -6.15
C LEU A 134 3.05 -8.23 -6.15
N TRP A 135 3.76 -8.19 -5.03
CA TRP A 135 4.97 -7.43 -4.90
C TRP A 135 6.19 -8.31 -5.22
N HIS A 136 7.04 -7.84 -6.12
CA HIS A 136 8.27 -8.53 -6.51
C HIS A 136 9.44 -8.17 -5.61
N GLY A 137 9.57 -6.90 -5.24
CA GLY A 137 10.73 -6.42 -4.51
C GLY A 137 10.85 -4.90 -4.50
N ALA A 138 12.02 -4.41 -4.14
CA ALA A 138 12.30 -2.98 -4.14
C ALA A 138 13.69 -2.67 -4.68
N CYS A 139 13.82 -1.53 -5.35
CA CYS A 139 15.10 -0.96 -5.76
C CYS A 139 15.48 0.11 -4.74
N VAL A 140 16.73 0.07 -4.29
CA VAL A 140 17.24 0.95 -3.22
C VAL A 140 18.61 1.47 -3.63
N ASP A 141 18.67 2.76 -3.94
CA ASP A 141 19.92 3.44 -4.24
C ASP A 141 20.25 4.43 -3.11
N THR A 142 21.22 4.04 -2.30
CA THR A 142 21.73 4.84 -1.18
C THR A 142 22.50 6.08 -1.65
N SER A 143 23.02 6.09 -2.88
CA SER A 143 23.78 7.23 -3.42
C SER A 143 22.86 8.36 -3.86
N THR A 144 21.77 8.04 -4.56
CA THR A 144 20.75 9.01 -4.99
C THR A 144 19.64 9.20 -3.95
N ARG A 145 19.71 8.46 -2.83
CA ARG A 145 18.67 8.35 -1.80
C ARG A 145 17.29 8.03 -2.38
N SER A 146 17.27 7.19 -3.42
CA SER A 146 16.05 6.81 -4.10
C SER A 146 15.59 5.40 -3.72
N PHE A 147 14.27 5.23 -3.75
CA PHE A 147 13.59 4.02 -3.35
C PHE A 147 12.38 3.81 -4.28
N ALA A 148 12.21 2.59 -4.76
CA ALA A 148 11.08 2.21 -5.59
C ALA A 148 10.55 0.83 -5.21
N LEU A 149 9.23 0.68 -5.21
CA LEU A 149 8.56 -0.60 -5.03
C LEU A 149 8.19 -1.17 -6.41
N VAL A 150 8.45 -2.45 -6.60
CA VAL A 150 8.20 -3.16 -7.87
C VAL A 150 7.08 -4.18 -7.67
N PHE A 151 6.06 -4.07 -8.51
CA PHE A 151 4.86 -4.89 -8.47
C PHE A 151 4.61 -5.55 -9.82
N GLU A 152 3.79 -6.60 -9.83
CA GLU A 152 3.22 -7.09 -11.08
C GLU A 152 2.43 -5.98 -11.78
N LEU A 153 2.49 -5.97 -13.11
CA LEU A 153 1.64 -5.09 -13.90
C LEU A 153 0.28 -5.77 -14.12
N ILE A 154 -0.77 -5.18 -13.55
CA ILE A 154 -2.14 -5.65 -13.77
C ILE A 154 -2.70 -4.98 -15.02
N GLU A 155 -3.12 -5.80 -15.99
CA GLU A 155 -3.83 -5.34 -17.17
C GLU A 155 -5.33 -5.13 -16.90
N GLY A 156 -5.94 -4.22 -17.64
CA GLY A 156 -7.37 -3.93 -17.57
C GLY A 156 -7.71 -2.61 -16.89
N ASP A 157 -8.99 -2.41 -16.65
CA ASP A 157 -9.51 -1.19 -16.03
C ASP A 157 -9.41 -1.22 -14.51
N THR A 158 -9.22 -0.05 -13.93
CA THR A 158 -9.33 0.11 -12.48
C THR A 158 -10.75 -0.23 -12.02
N LEU A 159 -10.87 -0.71 -10.78
CA LEU A 159 -12.18 -0.96 -10.17
C LEU A 159 -13.12 0.26 -10.23
N SER A 160 -12.57 1.47 -10.07
CA SER A 160 -13.34 2.71 -10.18
C SER A 160 -13.92 2.93 -11.58
N GLN A 161 -13.13 2.64 -12.63
CA GLN A 161 -13.59 2.72 -14.01
C GLN A 161 -14.68 1.69 -14.28
N LEU A 162 -14.51 0.45 -13.82
CA LEU A 162 -15.53 -0.60 -13.97
C LEU A 162 -16.85 -0.25 -13.28
N ILE A 163 -16.79 0.28 -12.06
CA ILE A 163 -17.98 0.71 -11.31
C ILE A 163 -18.67 1.89 -12.01
N LEU A 164 -17.91 2.83 -12.57
CA LEU A 164 -18.46 3.99 -13.26
C LEU A 164 -19.06 3.60 -14.63
N ALA A 165 -18.39 2.74 -15.39
CA ALA A 165 -18.86 2.22 -16.66
C ALA A 165 -20.16 1.41 -16.50
N GLY A 166 -20.26 0.64 -15.41
CA GLY A 166 -21.49 -0.07 -15.02
C GLY A 166 -22.68 0.84 -14.70
N ARG A 167 -22.44 2.14 -14.46
CA ARG A 167 -23.52 3.15 -14.31
C ARG A 167 -23.92 3.80 -15.63
N CYS A 168 -23.12 3.67 -16.68
CA CYS A 168 -23.30 4.45 -17.90
C CYS A 168 -23.71 3.62 -19.11
N GLU A 169 -23.14 2.43 -19.38
CA GLU A 169 -23.42 1.75 -20.67
C GLU A 169 -23.59 0.22 -20.61
N HIS A 170 -22.97 -0.51 -19.68
CA HIS A 170 -23.24 -1.94 -19.46
C HIS A 170 -22.94 -2.33 -18.00
N PRO A 171 -23.96 -2.67 -17.16
CA PRO A 171 -23.70 -3.19 -15.83
C PRO A 171 -22.74 -4.37 -15.92
N LEU A 172 -21.79 -4.49 -15.00
CA LEU A 172 -21.04 -5.74 -14.84
C LEU A 172 -22.09 -6.86 -14.75
N ASP A 173 -21.97 -7.88 -15.59
CA ASP A 173 -22.82 -9.06 -15.50
C ASP A 173 -22.87 -9.48 -14.02
N GLU A 174 -24.07 -9.68 -13.44
CA GLU A 174 -24.21 -10.00 -12.00
C GLU A 174 -23.21 -11.06 -11.50
N PRO A 175 -22.97 -12.17 -12.24
CA PRO A 175 -21.95 -13.15 -11.87
C PRO A 175 -20.52 -12.61 -11.78
N ALA A 176 -20.17 -11.61 -12.58
CA ALA A 176 -18.87 -10.94 -12.53
C ALA A 176 -18.79 -9.96 -11.35
N GLY A 177 -19.88 -9.24 -11.07
CA GLY A 177 -19.98 -8.36 -9.90
C GLY A 177 -19.86 -9.11 -8.58
N ASP A 178 -20.55 -10.25 -8.43
CA ASP A 178 -20.48 -11.08 -7.23
C ASP A 178 -19.07 -11.65 -7.02
N ARG A 179 -18.41 -12.10 -8.10
CA ARG A 179 -17.02 -12.59 -8.03
C ARG A 179 -16.06 -11.50 -7.55
N LEU A 180 -16.18 -10.29 -8.08
CA LEU A 180 -15.36 -9.15 -7.69
C LEU A 180 -15.49 -8.86 -6.18
N ILE A 181 -16.73 -8.83 -5.66
CA ILE A 181 -16.98 -8.60 -4.24
C ILE A 181 -16.36 -9.74 -3.40
N VAL A 182 -16.55 -11.00 -3.80
CA VAL A 182 -15.98 -12.15 -3.10
C VAL A 182 -14.46 -12.08 -3.07
N ASP A 183 -13.82 -11.69 -4.16
CA ASP A 183 -12.36 -11.57 -4.26
C ASP A 183 -11.82 -10.43 -3.38
N VAL A 184 -12.50 -9.28 -3.35
CA VAL A 184 -12.18 -8.20 -2.40
C VAL A 184 -12.34 -8.68 -0.96
N CYS A 185 -13.43 -9.38 -0.63
CA CYS A 185 -13.64 -9.92 0.72
C CYS A 185 -12.57 -10.94 1.11
N ARG A 186 -12.10 -11.78 0.18
CA ARG A 186 -11.00 -12.72 0.43
C ARG A 186 -9.70 -11.99 0.77
N ALA A 187 -9.37 -10.94 0.02
CA ALA A 187 -8.22 -10.08 0.31
C ALA A 187 -8.33 -9.42 1.68
N VAL A 188 -9.46 -8.78 1.97
CA VAL A 188 -9.68 -8.07 3.25
C VAL A 188 -9.68 -9.02 4.44
N ARG A 189 -10.15 -10.26 4.28
CA ARG A 189 -10.08 -11.29 5.33
C ARG A 189 -8.65 -11.75 5.60
N TYR A 190 -7.77 -11.67 4.62
CA TYR A 190 -6.36 -12.05 4.75
C TYR A 190 -5.53 -10.95 5.45
N LEU A 191 -5.90 -9.68 5.23
CA LEU A 191 -5.33 -8.52 5.92
C LEU A 191 -5.75 -8.46 7.40
#